data_AF-A0A9D4FWC1-F1
#
_entry.id   AF-A0A9D4FWC1-F1
#
_cell.length_a   1.000
_cell.length_b   1.000
_cell.length_c   1.000
_cell.angle_alpha   90.00
_cell.angle_beta   90.00
_cell.angle_gamma   90.00
#
_symmetry.space_group_name_H-M   'P 1'
#
loop_
_entity.id
_entity.type
_entity.pdbx_description
1 polymer ?
#
loop_
_entity_poly.entity_id
_entity_poly.type
_entity_poly.pdbx_seq_one_letter_code
_entity_poly.pdbx_strand_id
1 'polypeptide(L)'
;MLSTTLTTHADHASHYGLYVDNTVIARLWVDGLHDHQFDSASVDVVVASTRGQAVSVRHGDIGDHGLEGEAQSLFSGFLLQKQDRSAEIVG
;
A
#
# COMPACT_ATOMS: atom_id res chain seq x y z
N MET A 1 0.50 16.96 34.20
CA MET A 1 0.82 16.00 33.12
C MET A 1 -0.48 15.34 32.70
N LEU A 2 -0.91 15.53 31.45
CA LEU A 2 -2.03 14.78 30.90
C LEU A 2 -1.46 13.50 30.27
N SER A 3 -1.80 12.36 30.88
CA SER A 3 -1.57 11.04 30.30
C SER A 3 -2.76 10.75 29.40
N THR A 4 -2.54 10.78 28.09
CA THR A 4 -3.48 10.25 27.12
C THR A 4 -3.22 8.76 26.98
N THR A 5 -4.11 7.95 27.52
CA THR A 5 -4.19 6.52 27.28
C THR A 5 -4.45 6.30 25.79
N LEU A 6 -3.50 5.70 25.08
CA LEU A 6 -3.70 5.25 23.70
C LEU A 6 -4.52 3.96 23.77
N THR A 7 -5.83 4.04 23.54
CA THR A 7 -6.67 2.85 23.39
C THR A 7 -6.35 2.26 22.02
N THR A 8 -5.50 1.23 22.00
CA THR A 8 -5.23 0.45 20.78
C THR A 8 -6.42 -0.46 20.51
N HIS A 9 -7.31 -0.05 19.60
CA HIS A 9 -8.26 -0.95 18.95
C HIS A 9 -7.50 -1.72 17.85
N ALA A 10 -6.65 -2.68 18.25
CA ALA A 10 -5.67 -3.30 17.36
C ALA A 10 -6.10 -4.64 16.71
N ASP A 11 -7.34 -5.08 16.88
CA ASP A 11 -7.70 -6.46 16.52
C ASP A 11 -8.43 -6.62 15.17
N HIS A 12 -8.77 -5.54 14.45
CA HIS A 12 -9.60 -5.63 13.24
C HIS A 12 -9.18 -4.71 12.07
N ALA A 13 -7.93 -4.23 12.06
CA ALA A 13 -7.45 -3.42 10.93
C ALA A 13 -6.89 -4.33 9.82
N SER A 14 -7.41 -4.22 8.61
CA SER A 14 -6.80 -4.84 7.42
C SER A 14 -5.68 -3.96 6.89
N HIS A 15 -4.56 -4.59 6.57
CA HIS A 15 -3.34 -3.89 6.18
C HIS A 15 -2.91 -4.29 4.78
N TYR A 16 -2.74 -3.30 3.90
CA TYR A 16 -2.14 -3.48 2.58
C TYR A 16 -0.88 -2.63 2.46
N GLY A 17 0.13 -3.18 1.80
CA GLY A 17 1.31 -2.44 1.40
C GLY A 17 1.41 -2.34 -0.12
N LEU A 18 1.89 -1.19 -0.59
CA LEU A 18 2.36 -1.04 -1.96
C LEU A 18 3.88 -1.23 -1.96
N TYR A 19 4.34 -2.17 -2.78
CA TYR A 19 5.73 -2.61 -2.82
C TYR A 19 6.36 -2.29 -4.17
N VAL A 20 7.62 -1.87 -4.13
CA VAL A 20 8.55 -1.94 -5.26
C VAL A 20 9.53 -3.07 -4.93
N ASP A 21 9.50 -4.12 -5.75
CA ASP A 21 10.12 -5.41 -5.48
C ASP A 21 9.68 -5.92 -4.11
N ASN A 22 10.57 -6.00 -3.11
CA ASN A 22 10.25 -6.42 -1.74
C ASN A 22 10.27 -5.28 -0.72
N THR A 23 10.39 -4.03 -1.18
CA THR A 23 10.39 -2.86 -0.30
C THR A 23 9.01 -2.21 -0.30
N VAL A 24 8.43 -2.04 0.88
CA VAL A 24 7.18 -1.30 1.06
C VAL A 24 7.43 0.19 0.91
N ILE A 25 6.66 0.84 0.03
CA ILE A 25 6.74 2.28 -0.26
C ILE A 25 5.61 3.04 0.41
N ALA A 26 4.43 2.43 0.51
CA ALA A 26 3.28 2.97 1.22
C ALA A 26 2.51 1.86 1.91
N ARG A 27 1.83 2.21 3.00
CA ARG A 27 0.93 1.34 3.74
C ARG A 27 -0.45 1.98 3.80
N LEU A 28 -1.46 1.13 3.70
CA LEU A 28 -2.86 1.49 3.77
C LEU A 28 -3.48 0.64 4.88
N TRP A 29 -4.14 1.31 5.82
CA TRP A 29 -4.88 0.68 6.91
C TRP A 29 -6.35 0.97 6.73
N VAL A 30 -7.16 -0.06 6.88
CA VAL A 30 -8.61 0.03 6.92
C VAL A 30 -9.03 -0.52 8.26
N ASP A 31 -9.57 0.34 9.13
CA ASP A 31 -10.12 -0.09 10.41
C ASP A 31 -11.45 -0.77 10.14
N GLY A 32 -11.50 -2.10 10.19
CA GLY A 32 -12.74 -2.87 10.12
C GLY A 32 -13.52 -2.73 11.42
N LEU A 33 -14.09 -1.56 11.68
CA LEU A 33 -14.92 -1.34 12.87
C LEU A 33 -16.32 -1.91 12.63
N HIS A 34 -16.59 -3.04 13.27
CA HIS A 34 -17.89 -3.58 13.72
C HIS A 34 -19.10 -3.42 12.77
N ASP A 35 -19.70 -4.58 12.43
CA ASP A 35 -20.94 -4.76 11.67
C ASP A 35 -20.90 -4.41 10.17
N HIS A 36 -20.49 -5.40 9.36
CA HIS A 36 -20.99 -5.68 8.01
C HIS A 36 -21.00 -4.53 6.96
N GLN A 37 -20.36 -3.39 7.22
CA GLN A 37 -20.19 -2.31 6.25
C GLN A 37 -18.85 -2.45 5.54
N PHE A 38 -18.88 -2.29 4.22
CA PHE A 38 -17.66 -2.23 3.42
C PHE A 38 -16.98 -0.88 3.64
N ASP A 39 -15.84 -0.89 4.32
CA ASP A 39 -14.95 0.26 4.38
C ASP A 39 -14.07 0.33 3.13
N SER A 40 -13.73 1.55 2.72
CA SER A 40 -12.86 1.80 1.57
C SER A 40 -11.69 2.67 1.97
N ALA A 41 -10.53 2.38 1.41
CA ALA A 41 -9.36 3.23 1.55
C ALA A 41 -8.59 3.23 0.23
N SER A 42 -7.93 4.35 -0.04
CA SER A 42 -7.11 4.56 -1.24
C SER A 42 -5.76 5.15 -0.86
N VAL A 43 -4.76 4.84 -1.68
CA VAL A 43 -3.43 5.44 -1.57
C VAL A 43 -2.86 5.60 -2.97
N ASP A 44 -2.33 6.78 -3.24
CA ASP A 44 -1.66 7.12 -4.50
C ASP A 44 -0.21 7.51 -4.22
N VAL A 45 0.71 7.02 -5.05
CA VAL A 45 2.12 7.38 -4.95
C VAL A 45 2.72 7.57 -6.35
N VAL A 46 3.76 8.40 -6.41
CA VAL A 46 4.66 8.48 -7.57
C VAL A 46 5.97 7.84 -7.16
N VAL A 47 6.37 6.79 -7.87
CA VAL A 47 7.63 6.09 -7.64
C VAL A 47 8.55 6.22 -8.85
N ALA A 48 9.81 6.57 -8.61
CA ALA A 48 10.86 6.38 -9.60
C ALA A 48 11.20 4.88 -9.63
N SER A 49 11.09 4.27 -10.80
CA SER A 49 11.44 2.86 -11.00
C SER A 49 12.45 2.70 -12.12
N THR A 50 13.25 1.65 -12.01
CA THR A 50 14.17 1.20 -13.06
C THR A 50 13.55 0.01 -13.81
N ARG A 51 14.01 -0.22 -15.04
CA ARG A 51 13.52 -1.33 -15.85
C ARG A 51 13.72 -2.65 -15.10
N GLY A 52 12.64 -3.43 -15.02
CA GLY A 52 12.64 -4.76 -14.40
C GLY A 52 12.15 -4.79 -12.95
N GLN A 53 11.99 -3.63 -12.30
CA GLN A 53 11.37 -3.58 -10.98
C GLN A 53 9.87 -3.88 -11.07
N ALA A 54 9.38 -4.66 -10.11
CA ALA A 54 7.97 -5.02 -10.01
C ALA A 54 7.26 -4.11 -9.01
N VAL A 55 6.08 -3.60 -9.37
CA VAL A 55 5.18 -2.92 -8.42
C VAL A 55 4.04 -3.87 -8.09
N SER A 56 3.80 -4.09 -6.79
CA SER A 56 2.77 -5.01 -6.33
C SER A 56 2.05 -4.49 -5.10
N VAL A 57 0.76 -4.80 -4.98
CA VAL A 57 0.01 -4.66 -3.72
C VAL A 57 0.07 -6.00 -3.01
N ARG A 58 0.37 -5.99 -1.71
CA ARG A 58 0.39 -7.20 -0.87
C ARG A 58 -0.39 -6.95 0.41
N HIS A 59 -1.08 -7.97 0.87
CA HIS A 59 -1.63 -7.99 2.21
C HIS A 59 -0.49 -8.08 3.22
N GLY A 60 -0.58 -7.32 4.31
CA GLY A 60 0.39 -7.34 5.41
C GLY A 60 0.24 -8.58 6.31
N ASP A 61 1.25 -8.84 7.13
CA ASP A 61 1.32 -10.03 7.99
C ASP A 61 0.43 -9.96 9.25
N ILE A 62 -0.35 -8.89 9.43
CA ILE A 62 -1.12 -8.61 10.65
C ILE A 62 -2.55 -8.23 10.26
N GLY A 63 -3.53 -8.99 10.77
CA GLY A 63 -4.96 -8.69 10.65
C GLY A 63 -5.73 -9.64 9.72
N ASP A 64 -7.03 -9.75 10.01
CA ASP A 64 -8.02 -10.54 9.27
C ASP A 64 -8.09 -10.11 7.78
N HIS A 65 -8.42 -11.06 6.90
CA HIS A 65 -8.41 -10.87 5.45
C HIS A 65 -9.55 -9.92 5.03
N GLY A 66 -9.33 -8.61 5.00
CA GLY A 66 -10.36 -7.60 4.67
C GLY A 66 -10.91 -7.61 3.24
N LEU A 67 -10.70 -8.68 2.47
CA LEU A 67 -11.35 -8.91 1.18
C LEU A 67 -12.37 -10.06 1.29
N GLU A 68 -13.29 -9.98 2.25
CA GLU A 68 -14.42 -10.89 2.31
C GLU A 68 -15.64 -10.28 1.58
N GLY A 69 -16.40 -11.10 0.86
CA GLY A 69 -17.66 -10.71 0.21
C GLY A 69 -17.53 -10.13 -1.20
N GLU A 70 -18.48 -9.26 -1.59
CA GLU A 70 -18.60 -8.65 -2.93
C GLU A 70 -17.73 -7.39 -3.11
N ALA A 71 -16.73 -7.18 -2.24
CA ALA A 71 -15.90 -5.98 -2.26
C ALA A 71 -15.11 -5.85 -3.57
N GLN A 72 -15.14 -4.65 -4.17
CA GLN A 72 -14.40 -4.33 -5.38
C GLN A 72 -13.12 -3.58 -5.02
N SER A 73 -11.96 -4.10 -5.44
CA SER A 73 -10.65 -3.48 -5.25
C SER A 73 -10.04 -3.08 -6.57
N LEU A 74 -9.36 -1.92 -6.60
CA LEU A 74 -8.71 -1.38 -7.79
C LEU A 74 -7.20 -1.23 -7.55
N PHE A 75 -6.42 -1.66 -8.54
CA PHE A 75 -4.99 -1.36 -8.64
C PHE A 75 -4.68 -0.91 -10.06
N SER A 76 -4.10 0.28 -10.19
CA SER A 76 -3.75 0.86 -11.49
C SER A 76 -2.44 1.65 -11.40
N GLY A 77 -1.81 1.85 -12.56
CA GLY A 77 -0.55 2.58 -12.67
C GLY A 77 -0.20 2.88 -14.11
N PHE A 78 0.55 3.95 -14.33
CA PHE A 78 0.99 4.37 -15.66
C PHE A 78 2.32 5.13 -15.58
N LEU A 79 3.02 5.23 -16.71
CA LEU A 79 4.28 5.94 -16.81
C LEU A 79 4.05 7.44 -16.96
N LEU A 80 4.48 8.24 -15.97
CA LEU A 80 4.40 9.71 -16.03
C LEU A 80 5.49 10.31 -16.93
N GLN A 81 6.73 9.88 -16.74
CA GLN A 81 7.89 10.38 -17.47
C GLN A 81 8.96 9.29 -17.59
N LYS A 82 9.52 9.13 -18.78
CA LYS A 82 10.71 8.30 -19.01
C LYS A 82 11.97 9.14 -18.84
N GLN A 83 12.88 8.70 -17.98
CA GLN A 83 14.21 9.31 -17.84
C GLN A 83 15.26 8.38 -18.46
N ASP A 84 15.72 8.71 -19.67
CA ASP A 84 16.82 8.00 -20.31
C ASP A 84 18.14 8.65 -19.86
N ARG A 85 18.96 7.93 -19.10
CA ARG A 85 20.35 8.33 -18.88
C ARG A 85 21.19 7.79 -20.03
N SER A 86 21.70 8.68 -20.87
CA SER A 86 22.77 8.33 -21.80
C SER A 86 24.02 7.97 -20.99
N ALA A 87 24.46 6.72 -21.05
CA ALA A 87 25.77 6.35 -20.54
C ALA A 87 26.82 6.89 -21.53
N GLU A 88 27.56 7.92 -21.13
CA GLU A 88 28.78 8.30 -21.82
C GLU A 88 29.87 7.31 -21.40
N ILE A 89 30.32 6.47 -22.33
CA ILE A 89 31.53 5.66 -22.11
C ILE A 89 32.71 6.58 -22.40
N VAL A 90 33.29 7.16 -21.35
CA VAL A 90 34.57 7.86 -21.45
C VAL A 90 35.65 6.78 -21.54
N GLY A 91 36.21 6.62 -22.75
CA GLY A 91 37.34 5.74 -23.06
C GLY A 91 38.60 6.52 -23.37
#